data_AF-A0A963EGN9-F1
#
_entry.id   AF-A0A963EGN9-F1
#
_cell.length_a   1.000
_cell.length_b   1.000
_cell.length_c   1.000
_cell.angle_alpha   90.00
_cell.angle_beta   90.00
_cell.angle_gamma   90.00
#
_symmetry.space_group_name_H-M   'P 1'
#
loop_
_entity.id
_entity.type
_entity.pdbx_description
1 polymer ?
#
loop_
_entity_poly.entity_id
_entity_poly.type
_entity_poly.pdbx_seq_one_letter_code
_entity_poly.pdbx_strand_id
1 'polypeptide(L)'
;LRNGTGQYDGFMVGAFWYGDIVPPGYAFPIDELMESGDYPQWTYDSMPASLKNLHTWEGQGIGVLNDADGQVLYYRKSALENPDHQAAFKSEYGYDLPSPPTTWQQLKDIATYFNGKNWDGNDGEPDSGMVLHLKVGEQGHYHFQSLSSAFAITPGEKVDRYHNVYWFDPTDMKPLINSPGHVKALEFLQELHETGPAAQVGWSLGEAWDYFLRGKSVFVFSWGDVGSLCQDTSRSVIQGDCASAMLPASTEYYDHETGEFVQTDDPVRVGNTTGGSWHGVISNYSANPEATYSLMALMAVEPVSLWNAQHGWTGV
;
A
#
# COMPACT_ATOMS: atom_id res chain seq x y z
N LEU A 1 -23.80 3.53 -13.03
CA LEU A 1 -24.15 2.09 -13.10
C LEU A 1 -25.63 1.84 -12.77
N ARG A 2 -26.11 2.13 -11.55
CA ARG A 2 -27.49 1.83 -11.11
C ARG A 2 -28.64 2.32 -12.01
N ASN A 3 -28.50 3.47 -12.66
CA ASN A 3 -29.54 4.01 -13.53
C ASN A 3 -29.59 3.37 -14.93
N GLY A 4 -28.66 2.46 -15.26
CA GLY A 4 -28.63 1.75 -16.55
C GLY A 4 -28.46 2.64 -17.78
N THR A 5 -27.93 3.86 -17.60
CA THR A 5 -27.89 4.89 -18.65
C THR A 5 -26.84 4.68 -19.72
N GLY A 6 -25.91 3.71 -19.55
CA GLY A 6 -24.84 3.46 -20.52
C GLY A 6 -23.90 4.66 -20.74
N GLN A 7 -23.77 5.57 -19.77
CA GLN A 7 -22.96 6.79 -19.92
C GLN A 7 -21.45 6.53 -20.00
N TYR A 8 -20.98 5.39 -19.52
CA TYR A 8 -19.57 5.00 -19.52
C TYR A 8 -19.47 3.59 -20.12
N ASP A 9 -18.66 3.43 -21.16
CA ASP A 9 -18.42 2.12 -21.79
C ASP A 9 -17.51 1.21 -20.94
N GLY A 10 -16.70 1.80 -20.06
CA GLY A 10 -15.86 1.11 -19.08
C GLY A 10 -15.45 2.02 -17.94
N PHE A 11 -14.82 1.46 -16.92
CA PHE A 11 -14.41 2.15 -15.70
C PHE A 11 -13.14 1.55 -15.10
N MET A 12 -12.32 2.40 -14.48
CA MET A 12 -11.19 1.99 -13.65
C MET A 12 -11.67 1.81 -12.20
N VAL A 13 -11.54 0.62 -11.65
CA VAL A 13 -12.10 0.29 -10.33
C VAL A 13 -11.12 -0.51 -9.49
N GLY A 14 -11.15 -0.29 -8.18
CA GLY A 14 -10.44 -1.14 -7.24
C GLY A 14 -11.07 -2.52 -7.21
N ALA A 15 -10.26 -3.58 -7.13
CA ALA A 15 -10.75 -4.96 -7.08
C ALA A 15 -11.78 -5.20 -5.96
N PHE A 16 -11.64 -4.49 -4.85
CA PHE A 16 -12.56 -4.55 -3.72
C PHE A 16 -13.98 -4.04 -4.03
N TRP A 17 -14.22 -3.42 -5.20
CA TRP A 17 -15.57 -3.04 -5.66
C TRP A 17 -16.30 -4.16 -6.40
N TYR A 18 -15.65 -5.29 -6.69
CA TYR A 18 -16.26 -6.35 -7.52
C TYR A 18 -17.53 -6.92 -6.89
N GLY A 19 -17.61 -7.03 -5.56
CA GLY A 19 -18.84 -7.44 -4.87
C GLY A 19 -20.03 -6.51 -5.11
N ASP A 20 -19.79 -5.23 -5.41
CA ASP A 20 -20.83 -4.23 -5.72
C ASP A 20 -21.09 -4.07 -7.22
N ILE A 21 -20.22 -4.64 -8.08
CA ILE A 21 -20.26 -4.44 -9.53
C ILE A 21 -20.69 -5.71 -10.26
N VAL A 22 -20.11 -6.87 -9.91
CA VAL A 22 -20.33 -8.12 -10.65
C VAL A 22 -21.70 -8.74 -10.34
N PRO A 23 -22.09 -8.99 -9.06
CA PRO A 23 -23.40 -9.60 -8.77
C PRO A 23 -24.62 -8.83 -9.31
N PRO A 24 -24.64 -7.48 -9.31
CA PRO A 24 -25.74 -6.71 -9.92
C PRO A 24 -25.71 -6.68 -11.45
N GLY A 25 -24.71 -7.29 -12.10
CA GLY A 25 -24.60 -7.39 -13.56
C GLY A 25 -24.04 -6.16 -14.24
N TYR A 26 -23.14 -5.39 -13.60
CA TYR A 26 -22.57 -4.18 -14.20
C TYR A 26 -21.27 -4.42 -14.97
N ALA A 27 -20.59 -5.55 -14.75
CA ALA A 27 -19.31 -5.90 -15.36
C ALA A 27 -19.47 -6.94 -16.47
N PHE A 28 -18.79 -6.70 -17.59
CA PHE A 28 -18.73 -7.58 -18.75
C PHE A 28 -17.54 -8.56 -18.64
N PRO A 29 -17.75 -9.89 -18.74
CA PRO A 29 -16.67 -10.88 -18.75
C PRO A 29 -15.80 -10.77 -20.01
N ILE A 30 -14.48 -10.86 -19.87
CA ILE A 30 -13.54 -10.55 -20.96
C ILE A 30 -12.85 -11.77 -21.58
N ASP A 31 -13.11 -12.97 -21.08
CA ASP A 31 -12.38 -14.19 -21.49
C ASP A 31 -12.50 -14.45 -23.00
N GLU A 32 -13.70 -14.32 -23.60
CA GLU A 32 -13.89 -14.50 -25.04
C GLU A 32 -13.11 -13.48 -25.87
N LEU A 33 -13.04 -12.22 -25.41
CA LEU A 33 -12.29 -11.16 -26.09
C LEU A 33 -10.78 -11.40 -25.97
N MET A 34 -10.30 -11.90 -24.82
CA MET A 34 -8.92 -12.31 -24.63
C MET A 34 -8.54 -13.47 -25.55
N GLU A 35 -9.39 -14.51 -25.65
CA GLU A 35 -9.14 -15.71 -26.44
C GLU A 35 -9.23 -15.51 -27.96
N SER A 36 -9.96 -14.49 -28.42
CA SER A 36 -10.20 -14.23 -29.85
C SER A 36 -8.93 -14.04 -30.68
N GLY A 37 -7.89 -13.42 -30.09
CA GLY A 37 -6.69 -12.99 -30.82
C GLY A 37 -6.85 -11.70 -31.65
N ASP A 38 -8.04 -11.09 -31.68
CA ASP A 38 -8.36 -9.94 -32.54
C ASP A 38 -7.87 -8.59 -31.98
N TYR A 39 -7.50 -8.54 -30.70
CA TYR A 39 -7.12 -7.34 -29.96
C TYR A 39 -5.69 -7.45 -29.40
N PRO A 40 -5.09 -6.38 -28.85
CA PRO A 40 -3.78 -6.45 -28.20
C PRO A 40 -3.71 -7.57 -27.17
N GLN A 41 -2.65 -8.37 -27.23
CA GLN A 41 -2.53 -9.62 -26.48
C GLN A 41 -1.77 -9.40 -25.18
N TRP A 42 -2.38 -9.81 -24.07
CA TRP A 42 -1.82 -9.79 -22.72
C TRP A 42 -2.33 -11.02 -21.96
N THR A 43 -1.73 -11.33 -20.81
CA THR A 43 -2.11 -12.51 -19.99
C THR A 43 -2.09 -12.17 -18.51
N TYR A 44 -2.98 -12.81 -17.75
CA TYR A 44 -2.93 -12.80 -16.28
C TYR A 44 -1.70 -13.49 -15.70
N ASP A 45 -1.01 -14.33 -16.49
CA ASP A 45 0.18 -15.06 -16.03
C ASP A 45 1.40 -14.14 -15.84
N SER A 46 1.31 -12.87 -16.25
CA SER A 46 2.30 -11.84 -15.92
C SER A 46 2.25 -11.42 -14.44
N MET A 47 1.20 -11.82 -13.69
CA MET A 47 1.01 -11.45 -12.30
C MET A 47 1.26 -12.62 -11.32
N PRO A 48 1.66 -12.32 -10.07
CA PRO A 48 1.58 -13.28 -8.97
C PRO A 48 0.16 -13.84 -8.78
N ALA A 49 0.07 -15.08 -8.31
CA ALA A 49 -1.21 -15.79 -8.13
C ALA A 49 -2.22 -15.02 -7.25
N SER A 50 -1.74 -14.28 -6.25
CA SER A 50 -2.58 -13.45 -5.39
C SER A 50 -3.31 -12.34 -6.16
N LEU A 51 -2.64 -11.68 -7.11
CA LEU A 51 -3.22 -10.62 -7.93
C LEU A 51 -4.11 -11.19 -9.04
N LYS A 52 -3.73 -12.33 -9.62
CA LYS A 52 -4.57 -13.02 -10.62
C LYS A 52 -5.96 -13.34 -10.06
N ASN A 53 -6.05 -13.78 -8.80
CA ASN A 53 -7.32 -14.05 -8.14
C ASN A 53 -8.24 -12.82 -8.08
N LEU A 54 -7.68 -11.61 -7.92
CA LEU A 54 -8.45 -10.36 -7.83
C LEU A 54 -9.09 -9.92 -9.15
N HIS A 55 -8.60 -10.42 -10.29
CA HIS A 55 -9.12 -10.05 -11.61
C HIS A 55 -10.32 -10.90 -12.05
N THR A 56 -10.65 -11.95 -11.29
CA THR A 56 -11.67 -12.93 -11.66
C THR A 56 -12.85 -12.92 -10.68
N TRP A 57 -14.02 -13.33 -11.15
CA TRP A 57 -15.21 -13.56 -10.32
C TRP A 57 -15.85 -14.88 -10.72
N GLU A 58 -16.02 -15.79 -9.75
CA GLU A 58 -16.54 -17.16 -10.00
C GLU A 58 -15.82 -17.91 -11.14
N GLY A 59 -14.52 -17.64 -11.31
CA GLY A 59 -13.68 -18.25 -12.35
C GLY A 59 -13.73 -17.56 -13.72
N GLN A 60 -14.51 -16.49 -13.90
CA GLN A 60 -14.53 -15.68 -15.12
C GLN A 60 -13.62 -14.46 -15.00
N GLY A 61 -12.89 -14.13 -16.06
CA GLY A 61 -12.09 -12.90 -16.14
C GLY A 61 -12.98 -11.66 -16.26
N ILE A 62 -12.76 -10.68 -15.37
CA ILE A 62 -13.54 -9.43 -15.32
C ILE A 62 -12.67 -8.20 -15.60
N GLY A 63 -11.48 -8.14 -15.01
CA GLY A 63 -10.61 -6.97 -15.07
C GLY A 63 -9.49 -7.09 -16.09
N VAL A 64 -9.29 -6.05 -16.88
CA VAL A 64 -8.06 -5.87 -17.67
C VAL A 64 -6.95 -5.34 -16.77
N LEU A 65 -5.75 -5.89 -16.92
CA LEU A 65 -4.56 -5.49 -16.17
C LEU A 65 -4.27 -3.99 -16.37
N ASN A 66 -4.04 -3.28 -15.27
CA ASN A 66 -3.61 -1.89 -15.30
C ASN A 66 -2.63 -1.60 -14.17
N ASP A 67 -3.07 -1.69 -12.92
CA ASP A 67 -2.25 -1.28 -11.77
C ASP A 67 -2.54 -2.14 -10.53
N ALA A 68 -1.51 -2.36 -9.71
CA ALA A 68 -1.54 -3.18 -8.50
C ALA A 68 -0.74 -2.53 -7.37
N ASP A 69 -1.39 -1.65 -6.61
CA ASP A 69 -0.77 -0.91 -5.52
C ASP A 69 -0.56 -1.75 -4.26
N GLY A 70 0.57 -1.50 -3.62
CA GLY A 70 0.84 -1.83 -2.24
C GLY A 70 1.70 -0.76 -1.59
N GLN A 71 1.51 -0.54 -0.29
CA GLN A 71 2.40 0.37 0.44
C GLN A 71 3.72 -0.32 0.78
N VAL A 72 4.82 0.41 0.61
CA VAL A 72 6.16 0.02 1.03
C VAL A 72 6.75 1.11 1.91
N LEU A 73 7.82 0.78 2.64
CA LEU A 73 8.54 1.76 3.45
C LEU A 73 9.57 2.49 2.58
N TYR A 74 9.52 3.81 2.55
CA TYR A 74 10.58 4.67 2.03
C TYR A 74 11.31 5.35 3.17
N TYR A 75 12.63 5.48 3.03
CA TYR A 75 13.48 6.04 4.07
C TYR A 75 14.69 6.78 3.52
N ARG A 76 15.25 7.67 4.35
CA ARG A 76 16.47 8.44 4.07
C ARG A 76 17.70 7.64 4.50
N LYS A 77 18.49 7.12 3.53
CA LYS A 77 19.69 6.33 3.85
C LYS A 77 20.71 7.16 4.62
N SER A 78 20.94 8.40 4.21
CA SER A 78 21.90 9.31 4.85
C SER A 78 21.62 9.51 6.33
N ALA A 79 20.35 9.52 6.76
CA ALA A 79 19.97 9.59 8.17
C ALA A 79 20.41 8.35 8.94
N LEU A 80 20.11 7.15 8.41
CA LEU A 80 20.32 5.88 9.11
C LEU A 80 21.78 5.37 9.02
N GLU A 81 22.52 5.80 8.01
CA GLU A 81 23.92 5.43 7.77
C GLU A 81 24.92 6.43 8.38
N ASN A 82 24.45 7.53 8.96
CA ASN A 82 25.32 8.52 9.61
C ASN A 82 25.92 7.93 10.91
N PRO A 83 27.26 7.86 11.04
CA PRO A 83 27.91 7.25 12.19
C PRO A 83 27.63 7.96 13.52
N ASP A 84 27.42 9.28 13.49
CA ASP A 84 27.08 10.05 14.70
C ASP A 84 25.66 9.72 15.17
N HIS A 85 24.72 9.57 14.23
CA HIS A 85 23.36 9.13 14.57
C HIS A 85 23.31 7.68 15.02
N GLN A 86 24.11 6.79 14.42
CA GLN A 86 24.22 5.40 14.87
C GLN A 86 24.74 5.31 16.31
N ALA A 87 25.79 6.07 16.64
CA ALA A 87 26.36 6.11 17.99
C ALA A 87 25.39 6.72 19.01
N ALA A 88 24.76 7.85 18.68
CA ALA A 88 23.81 8.52 19.57
C ALA A 88 22.54 7.68 19.79
N PHE A 89 21.98 7.10 18.73
CA PHE A 89 20.83 6.19 18.82
C PHE A 89 21.14 4.99 19.73
N LYS A 90 22.29 4.34 19.53
CA LYS A 90 22.71 3.21 20.36
C LYS A 90 22.88 3.59 21.83
N SER A 91 23.38 4.80 22.10
CA SER A 91 23.51 5.31 23.47
C SER A 91 22.16 5.57 24.13
N GLU A 92 21.14 5.95 23.37
CA GLU A 92 19.80 6.31 23.88
C GLU A 92 18.88 5.09 24.01
N TYR A 93 18.86 4.21 23.00
CA TYR A 93 17.95 3.06 22.91
C TYR A 93 18.59 1.73 23.30
N GLY A 94 19.92 1.66 23.41
CA GLY A 94 20.64 0.46 23.86
C GLY A 94 20.86 -0.62 22.80
N TYR A 95 20.53 -0.37 21.53
CA TYR A 95 20.77 -1.28 20.41
C TYR A 95 21.21 -0.52 19.15
N ASP A 96 21.80 -1.22 18.18
CA ASP A 96 22.29 -0.61 16.93
C ASP A 96 21.13 -0.05 16.08
N LEU A 97 21.28 1.15 15.52
CA LEU A 97 20.32 1.79 14.62
C LEU A 97 20.11 0.92 13.36
N PRO A 98 18.93 0.31 13.15
CA PRO A 98 18.73 -0.56 12.01
C PRO A 98 18.46 0.25 10.74
N SER A 99 19.08 -0.18 9.63
CA SER A 99 18.93 0.41 8.30
C SER A 99 18.77 -0.71 7.26
N PRO A 100 17.55 -1.02 6.78
CA PRO A 100 16.25 -0.50 7.25
C PRO A 100 15.78 -1.16 8.57
N PRO A 101 14.81 -0.55 9.29
CA PRO A 101 14.12 -1.24 10.39
C PRO A 101 13.30 -2.43 9.87
N THR A 102 13.25 -3.51 10.65
CA THR A 102 12.49 -4.72 10.28
C THR A 102 11.21 -4.90 11.10
N THR A 103 11.06 -4.17 12.21
CA THR A 103 9.83 -4.16 13.02
C THR A 103 9.24 -2.75 13.16
N TRP A 104 7.92 -2.68 13.35
CA TRP A 104 7.23 -1.42 13.60
C TRP A 104 7.79 -0.74 14.84
N GLN A 105 8.09 -1.51 15.89
CA GLN A 105 8.69 -1.02 17.13
C GLN A 105 10.03 -0.31 16.85
N GLN A 106 10.94 -0.94 16.08
CA GLN A 106 12.19 -0.29 15.66
C GLN A 106 11.93 0.98 14.85
N LEU A 107 11.01 0.94 13.89
CA LEU A 107 10.68 2.10 13.06
C LEU A 107 10.18 3.28 13.92
N LYS A 108 9.32 3.02 14.92
CA LYS A 108 8.83 4.05 15.84
C LYS A 108 9.94 4.62 16.70
N ASP A 109 10.84 3.79 17.22
CA ASP A 109 11.99 4.25 18.01
C ASP A 109 12.91 5.16 17.18
N ILE A 110 13.18 4.80 15.92
CA ILE A 110 13.95 5.65 15.00
C ILE A 110 13.19 6.95 14.69
N ALA A 111 11.90 6.85 14.38
CA ALA A 111 11.09 8.03 14.08
C ALA A 111 11.07 8.99 15.28
N THR A 112 10.91 8.46 16.49
CA THR A 112 10.95 9.23 17.74
C THR A 112 12.32 9.88 17.95
N TYR A 113 13.40 9.14 17.73
CA TYR A 113 14.76 9.67 17.85
C TYR A 113 15.01 10.84 16.90
N PHE A 114 14.55 10.80 15.65
CA PHE A 114 14.80 11.87 14.68
C PHE A 114 13.81 13.05 14.78
N ASN A 115 12.61 12.83 15.30
CA ASN A 115 11.57 13.85 15.35
C ASN A 115 12.01 15.10 16.14
N GLY A 116 11.81 16.27 15.55
CA GLY A 116 12.16 17.55 16.16
C GLY A 116 13.64 17.92 16.06
N LYS A 117 14.49 17.05 15.50
CA LYS A 117 15.90 17.36 15.18
C LYS A 117 15.97 17.94 13.77
N ASN A 118 16.92 18.83 13.54
CA ASN A 118 17.35 19.19 12.20
C ASN A 118 18.56 18.31 11.86
N TRP A 119 18.29 17.10 11.37
CA TRP A 119 19.31 16.05 11.22
C TRP A 119 20.05 16.15 9.89
N ASP A 120 19.46 16.80 8.90
CA ASP A 120 20.10 16.99 7.59
C ASP A 120 20.83 18.35 7.46
N GLY A 121 20.49 19.34 8.30
CA GLY A 121 21.10 20.67 8.30
C GLY A 121 20.84 21.48 7.03
N ASN A 122 19.89 21.05 6.18
CA ASN A 122 19.63 21.66 4.89
C ASN A 122 18.86 22.97 4.99
N ASP A 123 18.06 23.13 6.04
CA ASP A 123 17.37 24.37 6.40
C ASP A 123 17.49 24.66 7.91
N GLY A 124 16.77 25.66 8.42
CA GLY A 124 16.77 26.04 9.84
C GLY A 124 15.66 25.37 10.67
N GLU A 125 14.79 24.60 10.02
CA GLU A 125 13.56 24.05 10.62
C GLU A 125 13.79 22.60 11.08
N PRO A 126 13.11 22.14 12.14
CA PRO A 126 13.18 20.75 12.53
C PRO A 126 12.59 19.82 11.46
N ASP A 127 13.07 18.59 11.44
CA ASP A 127 12.57 17.50 10.62
C ASP A 127 11.74 16.52 11.46
N SER A 128 11.05 15.62 10.77
CA SER A 128 10.18 14.61 11.37
C SER A 128 10.73 13.20 11.25
N GLY A 129 10.31 12.33 12.16
CA GLY A 129 10.60 10.91 12.07
C GLY A 129 9.82 10.24 10.95
N MET A 130 8.49 10.41 10.96
CA MET A 130 7.57 9.83 10.00
C MET A 130 6.61 10.89 9.48
N VAL A 131 6.29 10.83 8.19
CA VAL A 131 5.13 11.55 7.62
C VAL A 131 4.09 10.58 7.08
N LEU A 132 2.82 10.91 7.26
CA LEU A 132 1.64 10.09 6.95
C LEU A 132 0.59 10.93 6.21
N HIS A 133 -0.28 10.32 5.39
CA HIS A 133 -1.46 10.96 4.81
C HIS A 133 -2.75 10.41 5.43
N LEU A 134 -3.24 11.05 6.50
CA LEU A 134 -4.29 10.48 7.36
C LEU A 134 -5.68 11.09 7.15
N LYS A 135 -5.88 11.89 6.09
CA LYS A 135 -7.15 12.57 5.85
C LYS A 135 -8.33 11.60 5.74
N VAL A 136 -9.38 11.88 6.52
CA VAL A 136 -10.65 11.13 6.51
C VAL A 136 -11.33 11.24 5.16
N GLY A 137 -11.83 10.12 4.64
CA GLY A 137 -12.47 10.05 3.33
C GLY A 137 -11.49 9.94 2.15
N GLU A 138 -10.19 9.83 2.45
CA GLU A 138 -9.15 9.63 1.44
C GLU A 138 -8.28 8.41 1.82
N GLN A 139 -6.96 8.50 1.60
CA GLN A 139 -6.04 7.37 1.61
C GLN A 139 -5.60 6.88 3.00
N GLY A 140 -5.93 7.62 4.08
CA GLY A 140 -5.49 7.29 5.43
C GLY A 140 -5.97 5.93 5.97
N HIS A 141 -7.09 5.42 5.47
CA HIS A 141 -7.55 4.09 5.84
C HIS A 141 -6.63 2.98 5.32
N TYR A 142 -5.96 3.17 4.18
CA TYR A 142 -4.98 2.22 3.66
C TYR A 142 -3.70 2.21 4.49
N HIS A 143 -3.27 3.37 5.03
CA HIS A 143 -2.17 3.39 5.98
C HIS A 143 -2.46 2.56 7.23
N PHE A 144 -3.66 2.73 7.78
CA PHE A 144 -4.09 1.92 8.90
C PHE A 144 -4.09 0.44 8.53
N GLN A 145 -4.55 0.08 7.33
CA GLN A 145 -4.56 -1.31 6.87
C GLN A 145 -3.16 -1.92 6.71
N SER A 146 -2.23 -1.18 6.10
CA SER A 146 -0.84 -1.58 5.94
C SER A 146 -0.10 -1.76 7.26
N LEU A 147 -0.40 -0.90 8.25
CA LEU A 147 0.22 -0.99 9.57
C LEU A 147 -0.42 -2.08 10.42
N SER A 148 -1.75 -2.08 10.51
CA SER A 148 -2.50 -2.95 11.44
C SER A 148 -2.41 -4.42 11.12
N SER A 149 -2.15 -4.78 9.87
CA SER A 149 -2.06 -6.18 9.47
C SER A 149 -1.01 -6.96 10.25
N ALA A 150 0.14 -6.35 10.59
CA ALA A 150 1.18 -7.01 11.37
C ALA A 150 0.80 -7.25 12.84
N PHE A 151 -0.19 -6.52 13.37
CA PHE A 151 -0.69 -6.67 14.74
C PHE A 151 -1.96 -7.52 14.81
N ALA A 152 -2.75 -7.55 13.73
CA ALA A 152 -4.10 -8.08 13.72
C ALA A 152 -4.25 -9.43 13.04
N ILE A 153 -3.23 -9.93 12.34
CA ILE A 153 -3.29 -11.23 11.65
C ILE A 153 -2.50 -12.28 12.43
N THR A 154 -3.13 -13.40 12.78
CA THR A 154 -2.42 -14.60 13.24
C THR A 154 -1.63 -15.21 12.08
N PRO A 155 -0.30 -15.34 12.17
CA PRO A 155 0.51 -15.94 11.10
C PRO A 155 0.25 -17.44 10.95
N GLY A 156 0.11 -17.93 9.71
CA GLY A 156 0.01 -19.37 9.43
C GLY A 156 0.30 -19.70 7.96
N GLU A 157 0.32 -20.98 7.61
CA GLU A 157 0.69 -21.42 6.24
C GLU A 157 -0.39 -21.14 5.18
N LYS A 158 -1.66 -21.13 5.61
CA LYS A 158 -2.83 -20.97 4.73
C LYS A 158 -3.89 -20.12 5.41
N VAL A 159 -4.87 -19.68 4.62
CA VAL A 159 -6.07 -19.05 5.18
C VAL A 159 -6.95 -20.14 5.80
N ASP A 160 -7.26 -19.99 7.08
CA ASP A 160 -8.30 -20.75 7.77
C ASP A 160 -9.17 -19.81 8.60
N ARG A 161 -9.86 -20.30 9.64
CA ARG A 161 -10.71 -19.44 10.47
C ARG A 161 -9.92 -18.37 11.23
N TYR A 162 -8.68 -18.67 11.64
CA TYR A 162 -7.89 -17.82 12.54
C TYR A 162 -6.64 -17.27 11.84
N HIS A 163 -6.00 -18.06 10.99
CA HIS A 163 -4.74 -17.73 10.36
C HIS A 163 -4.92 -17.00 9.03
N ASN A 164 -4.11 -15.98 8.80
CA ASN A 164 -4.14 -15.14 7.59
C ASN A 164 -5.51 -14.47 7.32
N VAL A 165 -6.27 -14.18 8.39
CA VAL A 165 -7.58 -13.51 8.31
C VAL A 165 -7.45 -12.07 8.80
N TYR A 166 -8.02 -11.12 8.05
CA TYR A 166 -7.93 -9.69 8.34
C TYR A 166 -9.29 -9.01 8.55
N TRP A 167 -10.21 -9.12 7.58
CA TRP A 167 -11.46 -8.33 7.60
C TRP A 167 -12.62 -8.99 8.35
N PHE A 168 -12.89 -10.27 8.07
CA PHE A 168 -14.05 -11.00 8.55
C PHE A 168 -13.67 -12.42 8.94
N ASP A 169 -14.28 -12.96 10.00
CA ASP A 169 -14.24 -14.41 10.25
C ASP A 169 -14.86 -15.12 9.04
N PRO A 170 -14.14 -16.01 8.34
CA PRO A 170 -14.61 -16.61 7.09
C PRO A 170 -15.74 -17.64 7.29
N THR A 171 -16.09 -17.97 8.55
CA THR A 171 -17.14 -18.94 8.87
C THR A 171 -18.50 -18.28 9.11
N ASP A 172 -18.54 -17.09 9.71
CA ASP A 172 -19.77 -16.40 10.08
C ASP A 172 -19.85 -14.95 9.58
N MET A 173 -18.82 -14.48 8.86
CA MET A 173 -18.69 -13.12 8.33
C MET A 173 -18.70 -12.02 9.41
N LYS A 174 -18.40 -12.36 10.66
CA LYS A 174 -18.28 -11.36 11.72
C LYS A 174 -17.10 -10.42 11.41
N PRO A 175 -17.30 -9.09 11.42
CA PRO A 175 -16.22 -8.15 11.17
C PRO A 175 -15.18 -8.18 12.30
N LEU A 176 -13.91 -8.16 11.93
CA LEU A 176 -12.77 -8.25 12.86
C LEU A 176 -12.11 -6.90 13.16
N ILE A 177 -12.58 -5.81 12.55
CA ILE A 177 -11.98 -4.47 12.66
C ILE A 177 -11.86 -3.93 14.10
N ASN A 178 -12.67 -4.44 15.02
CA ASN A 178 -12.63 -4.08 16.45
C ASN A 178 -11.91 -5.13 17.31
N SER A 179 -11.14 -6.05 16.71
CA SER A 179 -10.33 -7.00 17.47
C SER A 179 -9.24 -6.28 18.28
N PRO A 180 -8.75 -6.87 19.38
CA PRO A 180 -7.67 -6.26 20.16
C PRO A 180 -6.43 -5.92 19.33
N GLY A 181 -6.08 -6.75 18.34
CA GLY A 181 -4.97 -6.46 17.41
C GLY A 181 -5.16 -5.19 16.58
N HIS A 182 -6.36 -4.95 16.05
CA HIS A 182 -6.68 -3.71 15.32
C HIS A 182 -6.68 -2.49 16.24
N VAL A 183 -7.21 -2.63 17.46
CA VAL A 183 -7.19 -1.55 18.47
C VAL A 183 -5.75 -1.18 18.82
N LYS A 184 -4.91 -2.18 19.09
CA LYS A 184 -3.48 -1.99 19.38
C LYS A 184 -2.74 -1.30 18.23
N ALA A 185 -3.05 -1.67 16.99
CA ALA A 185 -2.49 -1.00 15.83
C ALA A 185 -2.94 0.46 15.69
N LEU A 186 -4.17 0.79 16.08
CA LEU A 186 -4.66 2.17 16.05
C LEU A 186 -3.95 3.04 17.09
N GLU A 187 -3.75 2.51 18.31
CA GLU A 187 -2.93 3.14 19.34
C GLU A 187 -1.49 3.35 18.83
N PHE A 188 -0.90 2.34 18.19
CA PHE A 188 0.43 2.46 17.60
C PHE A 188 0.48 3.52 16.48
N LEU A 189 -0.53 3.60 15.62
CA LEU A 189 -0.62 4.63 14.58
C LEU A 189 -0.71 6.03 15.18
N GLN A 190 -1.39 6.19 16.33
CA GLN A 190 -1.42 7.46 17.07
C GLN A 190 -0.03 7.83 17.59
N GLU A 191 0.69 6.90 18.20
CA GLU A 191 2.08 7.13 18.64
C GLU A 191 2.99 7.50 17.46
N LEU A 192 2.85 6.82 16.32
CA LEU A 192 3.64 7.12 15.13
C LEU A 192 3.29 8.49 14.54
N HIS A 193 2.02 8.87 14.57
CA HIS A 193 1.56 10.20 14.15
C HIS A 193 2.21 11.34 14.96
N GLU A 194 2.53 11.13 16.23
CA GLU A 194 3.22 12.12 17.07
C GLU A 194 4.68 12.37 16.63
N THR A 195 5.25 11.48 15.81
CA THR A 195 6.61 11.63 15.25
C THR A 195 6.67 12.47 13.97
N GLY A 196 5.58 13.17 13.63
CA GLY A 196 5.48 14.07 12.49
C GLY A 196 4.58 15.27 12.74
N PRO A 197 4.32 16.09 11.71
CA PRO A 197 3.52 17.30 11.87
C PRO A 197 2.08 16.97 12.22
N ALA A 198 1.53 17.57 13.28
CA ALA A 198 0.13 17.33 13.69
C ALA A 198 -0.89 17.58 12.55
N ALA A 199 -0.55 18.48 11.61
CA ALA A 199 -1.37 18.78 10.43
C ALA A 199 -1.60 17.57 9.50
N GLN A 200 -0.77 16.52 9.58
CA GLN A 200 -0.85 15.34 8.72
C GLN A 200 -2.15 14.54 8.88
N VAL A 201 -2.91 14.76 9.97
CA VAL A 201 -4.29 14.27 10.11
C VAL A 201 -5.23 14.78 9.03
N GLY A 202 -4.90 15.91 8.40
CA GLY A 202 -5.66 16.52 7.31
C GLY A 202 -4.98 16.45 5.95
N TRP A 203 -3.86 15.74 5.82
CA TRP A 203 -3.09 15.67 4.57
C TRP A 203 -3.56 14.51 3.68
N SER A 204 -3.69 14.81 2.38
CA SER A 204 -3.80 13.79 1.33
C SER A 204 -2.41 13.26 0.97
N LEU A 205 -2.37 12.33 0.02
CA LEU A 205 -1.13 11.79 -0.54
C LEU A 205 -0.14 12.89 -0.97
N GLY A 206 -0.65 13.94 -1.63
CA GLY A 206 0.18 14.98 -2.23
C GLY A 206 0.94 15.79 -1.19
N GLU A 207 0.28 16.22 -0.10
CA GLU A 207 0.94 17.00 0.94
C GLU A 207 1.98 16.18 1.72
N ALA A 208 1.66 14.91 2.05
CA ALA A 208 2.60 14.04 2.74
C ALA A 208 3.83 13.71 1.88
N TRP A 209 3.64 13.45 0.59
CA TRP A 209 4.74 13.18 -0.32
C TRP A 209 5.61 14.40 -0.54
N ASP A 210 5.03 15.57 -0.80
CA ASP A 210 5.79 16.80 -0.95
C ASP A 210 6.63 17.11 0.29
N TYR A 211 6.14 16.81 1.49
CA TYR A 211 6.89 16.96 2.73
C TYR A 211 8.13 16.05 2.78
N PHE A 212 7.96 14.76 2.45
CA PHE A 212 9.07 13.81 2.38
C PHE A 212 10.08 14.17 1.27
N LEU A 213 9.60 14.51 0.08
CA LEU A 213 10.42 14.84 -1.10
C LEU A 213 11.25 16.11 -0.92
N ARG A 214 10.80 17.04 -0.06
CA ARG A 214 11.57 18.22 0.37
C ARG A 214 12.61 17.91 1.46
N GLY A 215 12.69 16.65 1.86
CA GLY A 215 13.68 16.15 2.82
C GLY A 215 13.27 16.25 4.29
N LYS A 216 12.03 16.64 4.60
CA LYS A 216 11.60 16.98 5.97
C LYS A 216 11.21 15.80 6.84
N SER A 217 11.31 14.56 6.36
CA SER A 217 11.15 13.38 7.22
C SER A 217 12.11 12.24 6.89
N VAL A 218 12.42 11.42 7.90
CA VAL A 218 13.23 10.21 7.74
C VAL A 218 12.46 9.12 7.02
N PHE A 219 11.19 8.95 7.35
CA PHE A 219 10.33 7.92 6.78
C PHE A 219 9.07 8.49 6.14
N VAL A 220 8.59 7.75 5.15
CA VAL A 220 7.19 7.68 4.72
C VAL A 220 6.93 6.24 4.33
N PHE A 221 5.83 5.64 4.75
CA PHE A 221 5.36 4.41 4.10
C PHE A 221 4.15 4.76 3.24
N SER A 222 4.16 4.39 1.97
CA SER A 222 3.13 4.80 1.00
C SER A 222 3.23 3.96 -0.27
N TRP A 223 2.35 4.26 -1.23
CA TRP A 223 2.31 3.71 -2.59
C TRP A 223 3.63 3.83 -3.36
N GLY A 224 3.74 3.02 -4.42
CA GLY A 224 4.93 2.85 -5.25
C GLY A 224 5.48 4.15 -5.86
N ASP A 225 4.59 5.12 -6.07
CA ASP A 225 4.82 6.43 -6.67
C ASP A 225 5.99 7.17 -6.02
N VAL A 226 6.11 7.07 -4.70
CA VAL A 226 7.13 7.83 -3.94
C VAL A 226 8.53 7.46 -4.45
N GLY A 227 8.75 6.21 -4.86
CA GLY A 227 10.03 5.76 -5.38
C GLY A 227 10.46 6.49 -6.65
N SER A 228 9.56 6.65 -7.62
CA SER A 228 9.83 7.41 -8.85
C SER A 228 9.90 8.90 -8.55
N LEU A 229 8.97 9.45 -7.75
CA LEU A 229 8.95 10.87 -7.38
C LEU A 229 10.22 11.30 -6.63
N CYS A 230 10.82 10.43 -5.82
CA CYS A 230 12.11 10.67 -5.20
C CYS A 230 13.23 10.99 -6.22
N GLN A 231 13.13 10.47 -7.45
CA GLN A 231 14.12 10.67 -8.52
C GLN A 231 13.84 11.90 -9.39
N ASP A 232 12.65 12.48 -9.33
CA ASP A 232 12.29 13.67 -10.09
C ASP A 232 12.89 14.93 -9.45
N THR A 233 14.01 15.41 -9.97
CA THR A 233 14.72 16.59 -9.45
C THR A 233 13.96 17.91 -9.63
N SER A 234 12.85 17.92 -10.38
CA SER A 234 11.97 19.08 -10.44
C SER A 234 11.07 19.21 -9.20
N ARG A 235 10.92 18.13 -8.43
CA ARG A 235 10.06 18.04 -7.24
C ARG A 235 10.77 17.60 -5.96
N SER A 236 11.84 16.82 -6.09
CA SER A 236 12.54 16.16 -5.00
C SER A 236 13.96 16.71 -4.81
N VAL A 237 14.34 16.93 -3.55
CA VAL A 237 15.72 17.25 -3.16
C VAL A 237 16.48 16.03 -2.63
N ILE A 238 15.86 14.85 -2.64
CA ILE A 238 16.37 13.62 -2.00
C ILE A 238 16.73 12.52 -3.02
N GLN A 239 16.96 12.91 -4.28
CA GLN A 239 17.44 12.00 -5.32
C GLN A 239 18.73 11.30 -4.88
N GLY A 240 18.77 9.97 -5.05
CA GLY A 240 19.90 9.13 -4.64
C GLY A 240 19.96 8.79 -3.14
N ASP A 241 19.26 9.52 -2.29
CA ASP A 241 19.22 9.30 -0.83
C ASP A 241 18.00 8.50 -0.37
N CYS A 242 16.87 8.65 -1.07
CA CYS A 242 15.66 7.85 -0.88
C CYS A 242 15.92 6.36 -1.19
N ALA A 243 15.62 5.48 -0.24
CA ALA A 243 15.63 4.03 -0.40
C ALA A 243 14.28 3.43 0.02
N SER A 244 14.05 2.17 -0.34
CA SER A 244 12.81 1.46 -0.07
C SER A 244 13.05 0.10 0.59
N ALA A 245 12.12 -0.33 1.44
CA ALA A 245 12.08 -1.64 2.07
C ALA A 245 10.64 -2.17 2.13
N MET A 246 10.49 -3.48 2.34
CA MET A 246 9.19 -4.04 2.72
C MET A 246 8.69 -3.38 4.01
N LEU A 247 7.37 -3.31 4.19
CA LEU A 247 6.80 -2.87 5.45
C LEU A 247 7.31 -3.71 6.63
N PRO A 248 7.56 -3.09 7.80
CA PRO A 248 8.01 -3.83 8.97
C PRO A 248 6.99 -4.86 9.46
N ALA A 249 7.48 -5.91 10.10
CA ALA A 249 6.66 -6.83 10.88
C ALA A 249 6.38 -6.26 12.29
N SER A 250 5.66 -6.97 13.14
CA SER A 250 5.49 -6.60 14.55
C SER A 250 6.02 -7.71 15.46
N THR A 251 6.70 -7.34 16.54
CA THR A 251 7.08 -8.27 17.61
C THR A 251 5.90 -8.68 18.49
N GLU A 252 4.74 -8.07 18.28
CA GLU A 252 3.50 -8.37 18.99
C GLU A 252 2.33 -8.46 18.00
N TYR A 253 1.51 -9.50 18.12
CA TYR A 253 0.24 -9.60 17.40
C TYR A 253 -0.84 -10.23 18.28
N TYR A 254 -2.10 -9.97 17.96
CA TYR A 254 -3.23 -10.65 18.59
C TYR A 254 -3.54 -11.95 17.85
N ASP A 255 -3.47 -13.06 18.58
CA ASP A 255 -3.79 -14.37 18.05
C ASP A 255 -5.28 -14.65 18.21
N HIS A 256 -5.99 -14.76 17.08
CA HIS A 256 -7.42 -15.06 17.05
C HIS A 256 -7.78 -16.49 17.49
N GLU A 257 -6.85 -17.45 17.41
CA GLU A 257 -7.11 -18.83 17.84
C GLU A 257 -7.07 -18.93 19.38
N THR A 258 -6.05 -18.34 19.99
CA THR A 258 -5.88 -18.38 21.45
C THR A 258 -6.65 -17.26 22.17
N GLY A 259 -6.92 -16.15 21.48
CA GLY A 259 -7.59 -14.98 22.04
C GLY A 259 -6.68 -14.09 22.88
N GLU A 260 -5.36 -14.18 22.71
CA GLU A 260 -4.35 -13.50 23.52
C GLU A 260 -3.34 -12.74 22.64
N PHE A 261 -2.63 -11.78 23.24
CA PHE A 261 -1.48 -11.17 22.58
C PHE A 261 -0.25 -12.08 22.68
N VAL A 262 0.41 -12.29 21.56
CA VAL A 262 1.64 -13.07 21.44
C VAL A 262 2.81 -12.12 21.20
N GLN A 263 3.83 -12.26 22.04
CA GLN A 263 5.14 -11.62 21.83
C GLN A 263 6.06 -12.63 21.12
N THR A 264 6.83 -12.17 20.13
CA THR A 264 7.73 -13.01 19.34
C THR A 264 9.05 -12.30 19.03
N ASP A 265 10.14 -13.07 19.11
CA ASP A 265 11.47 -12.66 18.67
C ASP A 265 11.70 -12.95 17.16
N ASP A 266 10.79 -13.71 16.53
CA ASP A 266 10.80 -14.05 15.10
C ASP A 266 9.52 -13.50 14.42
N PRO A 267 9.44 -12.18 14.19
CA PRO A 267 8.23 -11.56 13.67
C PRO A 267 8.04 -11.84 12.18
N VAL A 268 6.84 -12.29 11.81
CA VAL A 268 6.49 -12.63 10.43
C VAL A 268 5.99 -11.40 9.69
N ARG A 269 6.53 -11.16 8.49
CA ARG A 269 6.03 -10.10 7.60
C ARG A 269 4.68 -10.51 7.02
N VAL A 270 3.74 -9.59 7.05
CA VAL A 270 2.46 -9.74 6.37
C VAL A 270 2.57 -9.15 4.97
N GLY A 271 2.04 -9.86 3.97
CA GLY A 271 1.98 -9.40 2.59
C GLY A 271 1.09 -8.16 2.40
N ASN A 272 1.00 -7.67 1.17
CA ASN A 272 0.15 -6.52 0.83
C ASN A 272 -1.32 -6.80 1.20
N THR A 273 -1.82 -6.11 2.22
CA THR A 273 -3.22 -6.23 2.66
C THR A 273 -4.14 -5.25 1.98
N THR A 274 -3.63 -4.11 1.51
CA THR A 274 -4.43 -3.02 0.92
C THR A 274 -5.09 -3.40 -0.40
N GLY A 275 -4.47 -4.29 -1.17
CA GLY A 275 -5.06 -4.82 -2.41
C GLY A 275 -5.51 -3.72 -3.36
N GLY A 276 -4.75 -2.61 -3.43
CA GLY A 276 -5.04 -1.46 -4.29
C GLY A 276 -4.84 -1.78 -5.77
N SER A 277 -5.39 -2.89 -6.26
CA SER A 277 -5.33 -3.21 -7.67
C SER A 277 -6.49 -2.56 -8.40
N TRP A 278 -6.13 -1.68 -9.34
CA TRP A 278 -7.06 -0.96 -10.19
C TRP A 278 -7.13 -1.68 -11.53
N HIS A 279 -8.34 -2.09 -11.89
CA HIS A 279 -8.58 -2.85 -13.11
C HIS A 279 -9.43 -2.03 -14.08
N GLY A 280 -9.13 -2.17 -15.37
CA GLY A 280 -10.05 -1.73 -16.41
C GLY A 280 -11.21 -2.72 -16.49
N VAL A 281 -12.43 -2.27 -16.21
CA VAL A 281 -13.63 -3.12 -16.28
C VAL A 281 -14.58 -2.54 -17.31
N ILE A 282 -15.09 -3.39 -18.19
CA ILE A 282 -16.03 -3.01 -19.23
C ILE A 282 -17.44 -3.03 -18.63
N SER A 283 -18.24 -2.01 -18.95
CA SER A 283 -19.63 -1.98 -18.51
C SER A 283 -20.49 -2.93 -19.35
N ASN A 284 -21.39 -3.69 -18.71
CA ASN A 284 -22.46 -4.40 -19.43
C ASN A 284 -23.44 -3.49 -20.18
N TYR A 285 -23.41 -2.18 -19.92
CA TYR A 285 -24.20 -1.19 -20.64
C TYR A 285 -23.40 -0.48 -21.74
N SER A 286 -22.16 -0.92 -21.99
CA SER A 286 -21.32 -0.39 -23.06
C SER A 286 -21.99 -0.58 -24.40
N ALA A 287 -22.02 0.49 -25.21
CA ALA A 287 -22.42 0.37 -26.60
C ALA A 287 -21.25 -0.11 -27.48
N ASN A 288 -20.02 -0.10 -26.93
CA ASN A 288 -18.79 -0.38 -27.65
C ASN A 288 -17.84 -1.28 -26.82
N PRO A 289 -18.27 -2.48 -26.37
CA PRO A 289 -17.48 -3.31 -25.46
C PRO A 289 -16.14 -3.73 -26.07
N GLU A 290 -16.11 -4.09 -27.35
CA GLU A 290 -14.90 -4.48 -28.07
C GLU A 290 -13.88 -3.34 -28.19
N ALA A 291 -14.33 -2.13 -28.51
CA ALA A 291 -13.45 -0.96 -28.59
C ALA A 291 -12.90 -0.57 -27.20
N THR A 292 -13.74 -0.70 -26.16
CA THR A 292 -13.35 -0.47 -24.76
C THR A 292 -12.28 -1.48 -24.35
N TYR A 293 -12.51 -2.76 -24.63
CA TYR A 293 -11.54 -3.82 -24.40
C TYR A 293 -10.24 -3.55 -25.14
N SER A 294 -10.29 -3.21 -26.44
CA SER A 294 -9.11 -2.95 -27.26
C SER A 294 -8.22 -1.86 -26.67
N LEU A 295 -8.81 -0.76 -26.18
CA LEU A 295 -8.08 0.31 -25.51
C LEU A 295 -7.44 -0.16 -24.20
N MET A 296 -8.20 -0.84 -23.35
CA MET A 296 -7.68 -1.35 -22.07
C MET A 296 -6.57 -2.39 -22.28
N ALA A 297 -6.77 -3.31 -23.22
CA ALA A 297 -5.81 -4.34 -23.59
C ALA A 297 -4.52 -3.73 -24.16
N LEU A 298 -4.61 -2.64 -24.93
CA LEU A 298 -3.44 -1.90 -25.40
C LEU A 298 -2.61 -1.35 -24.23
N MET A 299 -3.23 -0.92 -23.14
CA MET A 299 -2.50 -0.46 -21.97
C MET A 299 -1.86 -1.62 -21.19
N ALA A 300 -2.47 -2.81 -21.26
CA ALA A 300 -2.03 -4.01 -20.54
C ALA A 300 -0.87 -4.77 -21.22
N VAL A 301 -0.58 -4.52 -22.50
CA VAL A 301 0.51 -5.23 -23.18
C VAL A 301 1.87 -4.82 -22.61
N GLU A 302 2.76 -5.80 -22.44
CA GLU A 302 4.06 -5.61 -21.78
C GLU A 302 4.85 -4.40 -22.29
N PRO A 303 4.99 -4.13 -23.61
CA PRO A 303 5.72 -2.95 -24.08
C PRO A 303 5.14 -1.62 -23.60
N VAL A 304 3.81 -1.52 -23.51
CA VAL A 304 3.13 -0.28 -23.07
C VAL A 304 3.20 -0.16 -21.56
N SER A 305 2.88 -1.23 -20.82
CA SER A 305 3.00 -1.27 -19.35
C SER A 305 4.42 -0.93 -18.88
N LEU A 306 5.45 -1.53 -19.52
CA LEU A 306 6.84 -1.27 -19.17
C LEU A 306 7.25 0.17 -19.47
N TRP A 307 6.77 0.74 -20.58
CA TRP A 307 7.05 2.13 -20.92
C TRP A 307 6.43 3.08 -19.88
N ASN A 308 5.17 2.85 -19.50
CA ASN A 308 4.47 3.63 -18.47
C ASN A 308 5.22 3.59 -17.14
N ALA A 309 5.60 2.40 -16.66
CA ALA A 309 6.32 2.22 -15.39
C ALA A 309 7.72 2.88 -15.38
N GLN A 310 8.38 3.00 -16.54
CA GLN A 310 9.74 3.55 -16.64
C GLN A 310 9.77 5.07 -16.90
N HIS A 311 8.74 5.62 -17.54
CA HIS A 311 8.74 6.99 -18.03
C HIS A 311 7.65 7.86 -17.38
N GLY A 312 6.80 7.28 -16.54
CA GLY A 312 5.81 8.00 -15.74
C GLY A 312 6.40 8.59 -14.47
N TRP A 313 6.26 9.90 -14.30
CA TRP A 313 6.30 10.57 -12.97
C TRP A 313 4.91 10.59 -12.32
N THR A 314 3.97 9.84 -12.90
CA THR A 314 2.55 9.85 -12.58
C THR A 314 2.19 8.92 -11.43
N GLY A 315 3.14 8.09 -10.99
CA GLY A 315 2.91 7.19 -9.87
C GLY A 315 2.03 5.98 -10.18
N VAL A 316 1.94 5.62 -11.46
CA VAL A 316 1.36 4.37 -11.96
C VAL A 316 2.44 3.61 -12.70
#